data_AF-A0A7H0LQI7-F1
#
_entry.id   AF-A0A7H0LQI7-F1
#
_cell.length_a   1.000
_cell.length_b   1.000
_cell.length_c   1.000
_cell.angle_alpha   90.00
_cell.angle_beta   90.00
_cell.angle_gamma   90.00
#
_symmetry.space_group_name_H-M   'P 1'
#
loop_
_entity.id
_entity.type
_entity.pdbx_description
1 polymer ?
#
loop_
_entity_poly.entity_id
_entity_poly.type
_entity_poly.pdbx_seq_one_letter_code
_entity_poly.pdbx_strand_id
1 'polypeptide(L)'
;MRRARSPVILRPGGSVEIPLVAAFGGWKGIPWISMTDSNLAPLLVLHQTDFEYRVIRLKRRPYTDISKVDLRMAIGTVNIVLDFDNSVRNFAGNTANKENARKALDILASKGCPLSERVRVFLSDPALTLIP
;
A
#
# COMPACT_ATOMS: atom_id res chain seq x y z
N MET A 1 16.16 14.78 -3.53
CA MET A 1 14.97 13.98 -3.16
C MET A 1 15.43 12.68 -2.50
N ARG A 2 15.25 12.52 -1.18
CA ARG A 2 15.93 11.48 -0.36
C ARG A 2 14.98 10.68 0.54
N ARG A 3 13.74 10.42 0.11
CA ARG A 3 12.74 9.65 0.90
C ARG A 3 12.41 8.24 0.37
N ALA A 4 12.87 7.86 -0.83
CA ALA A 4 12.44 6.62 -1.50
C ALA A 4 13.07 5.31 -0.98
N ARG A 5 13.85 5.34 0.11
CA ARG A 5 14.58 4.16 0.64
C ARG A 5 14.53 4.01 2.16
N SER A 6 13.72 4.82 2.84
CA SER A 6 13.57 4.65 4.29
C SER A 6 12.91 3.29 4.55
N PRO A 7 13.40 2.50 5.53
CA PRO A 7 12.73 1.28 5.93
C PRO A 7 11.36 1.59 6.53
N VAL A 8 10.49 0.58 6.62
CA VAL A 8 9.24 0.67 7.38
C VAL A 8 9.49 1.21 8.79
N ILE A 9 8.59 2.07 9.26
CA ILE A 9 8.75 2.75 10.54
C ILE A 9 7.83 2.07 11.55
N LEU A 10 8.42 1.46 12.58
CA LEU A 10 7.65 0.98 13.72
C LEU A 10 7.23 2.16 14.57
N ARG A 11 5.92 2.29 14.79
CA ARG A 11 5.33 3.32 15.63
C ARG A 11 5.06 2.79 17.04
N PRO A 12 5.01 3.67 18.05
CA PRO A 12 4.52 3.31 19.38
C PRO A 12 3.16 2.61 19.29
N GLY A 13 2.97 1.54 20.07
CA GLY A 13 1.76 0.71 20.02
C GLY A 13 1.75 -0.37 18.92
N GLY A 14 2.89 -0.64 18.28
CA GLY A 14 3.06 -1.80 17.39
C GLY A 14 2.47 -1.63 15.98
N SER A 15 2.08 -0.40 15.62
CA SER A 15 1.66 -0.10 14.25
C SER A 15 2.87 0.13 13.34
N VAL A 16 2.68 -0.15 12.04
CA VAL A 16 3.75 -0.04 11.04
C VAL A 16 3.37 1.02 10.04
N GLU A 17 4.16 2.10 9.97
CA GLU A 17 4.05 3.09 8.91
C GLU A 17 4.87 2.66 7.69
N ILE A 18 4.20 2.64 6.54
CA ILE A 18 4.81 2.32 5.26
C ILE A 18 5.26 3.63 4.61
N PRO A 19 6.56 3.82 4.36
CA PRO A 19 7.06 5.02 3.71
C PRO A 19 6.53 5.13 2.29
N LEU A 20 5.83 6.24 2.02
CA LEU A 20 5.29 6.54 0.70
C LEU A 20 5.97 7.78 0.11
N VAL A 21 6.27 7.74 -1.18
CA VAL A 21 6.71 8.92 -1.93
C VAL A 21 5.54 9.69 -2.53
N ALA A 22 4.42 9.01 -2.74
CA ALA A 22 3.19 9.55 -3.28
C ALA A 22 2.00 8.68 -2.85
N ALA A 23 0.81 9.27 -2.83
CA ALA A 23 -0.45 8.55 -2.70
C ALA A 23 -1.47 9.07 -3.72
N PHE A 24 -2.35 8.17 -4.16
CA PHE A 24 -3.32 8.42 -5.22
C PHE A 24 -4.70 7.89 -4.82
N GLY A 25 -5.75 8.59 -5.26
CA GLY A 25 -7.13 8.15 -5.22
C GLY A 25 -7.66 7.97 -6.64
N GLY A 26 -7.93 6.73 -7.02
CA GLY A 26 -8.43 6.36 -8.34
C GLY A 26 -9.79 5.66 -8.27
N TRP A 27 -10.19 5.13 -9.42
CA TRP A 27 -11.39 4.29 -9.54
C TRP A 27 -11.01 2.81 -9.48
N LYS A 28 -11.78 2.03 -8.74
CA LYS A 28 -11.73 0.58 -8.70
C LYS A 28 -11.88 0.05 -10.13
N GLY A 29 -11.00 -0.86 -10.53
CA GLY A 29 -11.03 -1.47 -11.87
C GLY A 29 -10.46 -0.63 -13.01
N ILE A 30 -10.18 0.66 -12.82
CA ILE A 30 -9.56 1.50 -13.86
C ILE A 30 -8.09 1.76 -13.51
N PRO A 31 -7.14 1.12 -14.21
CA PRO A 31 -5.73 1.30 -13.92
C PRO A 31 -5.22 2.67 -14.38
N TRP A 32 -4.19 3.18 -13.69
CA TRP A 32 -3.40 4.37 -14.07
C TRP A 32 -4.13 5.71 -14.13
N ILE A 33 -5.45 5.74 -13.94
CA ILE A 33 -6.22 6.97 -13.80
C ILE A 33 -6.35 7.34 -12.33
N SER A 34 -5.65 8.40 -11.94
CA SER A 34 -5.78 9.04 -10.64
C SER A 34 -6.67 10.27 -10.75
N MET A 35 -7.68 10.40 -9.89
CA MET A 35 -8.45 11.65 -9.78
C MET A 35 -7.84 12.62 -8.76
N THR A 36 -7.14 12.08 -7.77
CA THR A 36 -6.47 12.89 -6.75
C THR A 36 -5.12 12.27 -6.42
N ASP A 37 -4.08 13.09 -6.40
CA ASP A 37 -2.76 12.69 -5.96
C ASP A 37 -2.28 13.58 -4.82
N SER A 38 -1.30 13.10 -4.05
CA SER A 38 -0.63 13.88 -3.04
C SER A 38 0.78 13.38 -2.84
N ASN A 39 1.73 14.29 -3.04
CA ASN A 39 3.14 14.10 -2.73
C ASN A 39 3.56 14.84 -1.45
N LEU A 40 2.66 15.65 -0.86
CA LEU A 40 2.98 16.52 0.28
C LEU A 40 3.06 15.73 1.60
N ALA A 41 2.07 14.89 1.86
CA ALA A 41 2.00 14.10 3.09
C ALA A 41 1.27 12.76 2.89
N PRO A 42 1.65 11.93 1.89
CA PRO A 42 1.05 10.62 1.71
C PRO A 42 1.25 9.77 2.97
N LEU A 43 0.27 8.95 3.30
CA LEU A 43 0.33 8.11 4.50
C LEU A 43 -0.31 6.75 4.25
N LEU A 44 0.33 5.70 4.75
CA LEU A 44 -0.26 4.40 5.02
C LEU A 44 0.31 3.88 6.34
N VAL A 45 -0.57 3.57 7.29
CA VAL A 45 -0.21 3.00 8.60
C VAL A 45 -1.08 1.78 8.84
N LEU A 46 -0.44 0.66 9.13
CA LEU A 46 -1.08 -0.62 9.39
C LEU A 46 -1.07 -0.87 10.90
N HIS A 47 -2.24 -0.82 11.53
CA HIS A 47 -2.41 -1.12 12.95
C HIS A 47 -2.78 -2.59 13.14
N GLN A 48 -2.98 -2.99 14.39
CA GLN A 48 -3.33 -4.38 14.72
C GLN A 48 -4.69 -4.80 14.13
N THR A 49 -5.69 -3.92 14.17
CA THR A 49 -7.09 -4.22 13.80
C THR A 49 -7.62 -3.39 12.63
N ASP A 50 -6.94 -2.29 12.28
CA ASP A 50 -7.36 -1.35 11.26
C ASP A 50 -6.15 -0.72 10.56
N PHE A 51 -6.41 0.19 9.62
CA PHE A 51 -5.37 0.96 8.95
C PHE A 51 -5.79 2.40 8.75
N GLU A 52 -4.79 3.28 8.66
CA GLU A 52 -4.93 4.68 8.29
C GLU A 52 -4.29 4.94 6.94
N TYR A 53 -4.91 5.80 6.15
CA TYR A 53 -4.33 6.26 4.89
C TYR A 53 -4.67 7.72 4.62
N ARG A 54 -3.81 8.38 3.85
CA ARG A 54 -4.03 9.77 3.41
C ARG A 54 -3.57 9.95 1.97
N VAL A 55 -4.51 10.35 1.12
CA VAL A 55 -4.23 11.03 -0.15
C VAL A 55 -4.30 12.52 0.12
N ILE A 56 -5.51 13.07 0.32
CA ILE A 56 -5.74 14.46 0.72
C ILE A 56 -6.09 14.55 2.22
N ARG A 57 -7.13 13.83 2.65
CA ARG A 57 -7.60 13.78 4.04
C ARG A 57 -7.24 12.44 4.68
N LEU A 58 -6.87 12.46 5.97
CA LEU A 58 -6.65 11.25 6.75
C LEU A 58 -7.97 10.48 6.89
N LYS A 59 -7.90 9.18 6.63
CA LYS A 59 -9.00 8.24 6.80
C LYS A 59 -8.50 7.03 7.57
N ARG A 60 -9.38 6.42 8.36
CA ARG A 60 -9.15 5.17 9.09
C ARG A 60 -10.25 4.19 8.73
N ARG A 61 -9.90 2.92 8.49
CA ARG A 61 -10.84 1.86 8.10
C ARG A 61 -10.44 0.51 8.68
N PRO A 62 -11.39 -0.37 9.02
CA PRO A 62 -11.08 -1.75 9.36
C PRO A 62 -10.56 -2.50 8.12
N TYR A 63 -9.74 -3.54 8.32
CA TYR A 63 -9.26 -4.37 7.21
C TYR A 63 -10.38 -5.04 6.41
N THR A 64 -11.52 -5.30 7.04
CA THR A 64 -12.73 -5.85 6.41
C THR A 64 -13.35 -4.93 5.36
N ASP A 65 -12.97 -3.66 5.28
CA ASP A 65 -13.41 -2.76 4.21
C ASP A 65 -12.64 -3.00 2.89
N ILE A 66 -11.54 -3.76 2.92
CA ILE A 66 -10.69 -4.02 1.75
C ILE A 66 -11.27 -5.19 0.97
N SER A 67 -11.79 -4.88 -0.22
CA SER A 67 -12.28 -5.87 -1.18
C SER A 67 -11.15 -6.62 -1.90
N LYS A 68 -10.00 -5.95 -2.08
CA LYS A 68 -8.84 -6.50 -2.78
C LYS A 68 -7.59 -5.65 -2.52
N VAL A 69 -6.47 -6.33 -2.28
CA VAL A 69 -5.11 -5.79 -2.28
C VAL A 69 -4.43 -6.16 -3.59
N ASP A 70 -3.93 -5.18 -4.33
CA ASP A 70 -3.18 -5.37 -5.56
C ASP A 70 -1.82 -4.65 -5.48
N LEU A 71 -0.90 -5.06 -6.34
CA LEU A 71 0.41 -4.44 -6.54
C LEU A 71 0.48 -3.96 -7.98
N ARG A 72 0.87 -2.72 -8.21
CA ARG A 72 1.08 -2.18 -9.56
C ARG A 72 2.47 -1.61 -9.68
N MET A 73 3.25 -2.18 -10.59
CA MET A 73 4.61 -1.75 -10.88
C MET A 73 4.67 -1.22 -12.31
N ALA A 74 5.30 -0.06 -12.46
CA ALA A 74 5.70 0.51 -13.74
C ALA A 74 7.12 1.09 -13.58
N ILE A 75 7.71 1.57 -14.66
CA ILE A 75 9.03 2.21 -14.59
C ILE A 75 9.00 3.33 -13.55
N GLY A 76 9.82 3.19 -12.50
CA GLY A 76 9.94 4.17 -11.42
C GLY A 76 8.82 4.16 -10.35
N THR A 77 7.85 3.24 -10.39
CA THR A 77 6.77 3.20 -9.38
C THR A 77 6.48 1.78 -8.88
N VAL A 78 6.23 1.69 -7.57
CA VAL A 78 5.82 0.45 -6.88
C VAL A 78 4.63 0.82 -6.01
N ASN A 79 3.42 0.55 -6.49
CA ASN A 79 2.18 0.98 -5.84
C ASN A 79 1.47 -0.20 -5.19
N ILE A 80 1.20 -0.10 -3.89
CA ILE A 80 0.20 -0.94 -3.23
C ILE A 80 -1.16 -0.32 -3.50
N VAL A 81 -2.13 -1.11 -3.94
CA VAL A 81 -3.49 -0.65 -4.25
C VAL A 81 -4.48 -1.35 -3.33
N LEU A 82 -5.33 -0.58 -2.67
CA LEU A 82 -6.41 -1.06 -1.81
C LEU A 82 -7.74 -0.67 -2.47
N ASP A 83 -8.45 -1.65 -3.03
CA ASP A 83 -9.82 -1.48 -3.48
C ASP A 83 -10.77 -1.73 -2.29
N PHE A 84 -11.75 -0.86 -2.06
CA PHE A 84 -12.69 -1.02 -0.94
C PHE A 84 -14.03 -1.62 -1.40
N ASP A 85 -14.75 -2.29 -0.50
CA ASP A 85 -16.05 -2.93 -0.82
C ASP A 85 -17.15 -1.90 -1.08
N ASN A 86 -17.30 -0.94 -0.17
CA ASN A 86 -18.38 0.05 -0.21
C ASN A 86 -18.01 1.32 -1.02
N SER A 87 -17.16 1.19 -2.03
CA SER A 87 -16.62 2.35 -2.75
C SER A 87 -16.14 1.98 -4.15
N VAL A 88 -16.56 2.76 -5.15
CA VAL A 88 -15.96 2.74 -6.48
C VAL A 88 -14.55 3.36 -6.51
N ARG A 89 -14.11 3.97 -5.41
CA ARG A 89 -12.76 4.55 -5.25
C ARG A 89 -11.80 3.58 -4.57
N ASN A 90 -10.53 3.70 -4.92
CA ASN A 90 -9.41 3.00 -4.27
C ASN A 90 -8.40 3.97 -3.66
N PHE A 91 -7.47 3.41 -2.91
CA PHE A 91 -6.22 4.05 -2.50
C PHE A 91 -5.05 3.37 -3.20
N ALA A 92 -4.08 4.14 -3.69
CA ALA A 92 -2.80 3.61 -4.11
C ALA A 92 -1.65 4.37 -3.45
N GLY A 93 -0.76 3.65 -2.75
CA GLY A 93 0.43 4.21 -2.12
C GLY A 93 1.70 3.78 -2.85
N ASN A 94 2.47 4.74 -3.38
CA ASN A 94 3.74 4.47 -4.03
C ASN A 94 4.86 4.36 -2.98
N THR A 95 5.40 3.17 -2.81
CA THR A 95 6.52 2.93 -1.89
C THR A 95 7.88 3.25 -2.51
N ALA A 96 7.96 3.35 -3.84
CA ALA A 96 9.19 3.40 -4.64
C ALA A 96 10.21 2.27 -4.33
N ASN A 97 9.83 1.27 -3.54
CA ASN A 97 10.71 0.26 -2.99
C ASN A 97 9.93 -1.06 -2.84
N LYS A 98 10.43 -2.12 -3.48
CA LYS A 98 9.81 -3.46 -3.50
C LYS A 98 9.83 -4.15 -2.13
N GLU A 99 10.83 -3.89 -1.30
CA GLU A 99 10.93 -4.44 0.05
C GLU A 99 9.87 -3.85 0.98
N ASN A 100 9.70 -2.52 0.96
CA ASN A 100 8.63 -1.85 1.70
C ASN A 100 7.25 -2.30 1.21
N ALA A 101 7.09 -2.48 -0.10
CA ALA A 101 5.86 -3.03 -0.67
C ALA A 101 5.60 -4.46 -0.17
N ARG A 102 6.62 -5.34 -0.21
CA ARG A 102 6.53 -6.71 0.31
C ARG A 102 6.11 -6.72 1.79
N LYS A 103 6.80 -5.96 2.65
CA LYS A 103 6.46 -5.86 4.08
C LYS A 103 5.01 -5.42 4.30
N ALA A 104 4.54 -4.42 3.57
CA ALA A 104 3.15 -3.99 3.67
C ALA A 104 2.17 -5.08 3.21
N LEU A 105 2.47 -5.78 2.12
CA LEU A 105 1.65 -6.86 1.57
C LEU A 105 1.62 -8.07 2.51
N ASP A 106 2.75 -8.43 3.14
CA ASP A 106 2.82 -9.50 4.15
C ASP A 106 1.95 -9.16 5.37
N ILE A 107 2.02 -7.92 5.85
CA ILE A 107 1.15 -7.46 6.95
C ILE A 107 -0.31 -7.57 6.52
N LEU A 108 -0.70 -6.99 5.37
CA LEU A 108 -2.08 -7.06 4.87
C LEU A 108 -2.58 -8.50 4.70
N ALA A 109 -1.73 -9.39 4.19
CA ALA A 109 -2.02 -10.82 4.07
C ALA A 109 -2.25 -11.47 5.45
N SER A 110 -1.38 -11.19 6.43
CA SER A 110 -1.54 -11.70 7.80
C SER A 110 -2.81 -11.18 8.50
N LYS A 111 -3.35 -10.05 8.03
CA LYS A 111 -4.63 -9.48 8.50
C LYS A 111 -5.85 -10.05 7.78
N GLY A 112 -5.66 -11.02 6.88
CA GLY A 112 -6.73 -11.68 6.15
C GLY A 112 -7.28 -10.87 4.98
N CYS A 113 -6.56 -9.83 4.50
CA CYS A 113 -7.02 -9.04 3.37
C CYS A 113 -7.03 -9.89 2.08
N PRO A 114 -8.09 -9.81 1.24
CA PRO A 114 -8.12 -10.54 -0.02
C PRO A 114 -7.03 -10.07 -0.98
N LEU A 115 -6.15 -10.96 -1.41
CA LEU A 115 -5.03 -10.61 -2.31
C LEU A 115 -5.42 -10.83 -3.78
N SER A 116 -4.89 -10.00 -4.66
CA SER A 116 -4.85 -10.29 -6.10
C SER A 116 -3.86 -11.41 -6.42
N GLU A 117 -4.00 -12.02 -7.60
CA GLU A 117 -3.06 -13.04 -8.07
C GLU A 117 -1.64 -12.50 -8.19
N ARG A 118 -1.50 -11.27 -8.71
CA ARG A 118 -0.20 -10.62 -8.85
C ARG A 118 0.51 -10.44 -7.50
N VAL A 119 -0.22 -10.12 -6.44
CA VAL A 119 0.33 -10.03 -5.09
C VAL A 119 0.77 -11.40 -4.59
N ARG A 120 -0.05 -12.45 -4.78
CA ARG A 120 0.33 -13.81 -4.39
C ARG A 120 1.62 -14.27 -5.07
N VAL A 121 1.70 -14.09 -6.39
CA VAL A 121 2.91 -14.38 -7.17
C VAL A 121 4.10 -13.57 -6.64
N PHE A 122 3.91 -12.26 -6.45
CA PHE A 122 4.97 -11.39 -5.94
C PHE A 122 5.49 -11.82 -4.57
N LEU A 123 4.63 -12.25 -3.65
CA LEU A 123 5.04 -12.72 -2.31
C LEU A 123 5.71 -14.11 -2.35
N SER A 124 5.31 -14.97 -3.28
CA SER A 124 5.91 -16.31 -3.44
C SER A 124 7.30 -16.31 -4.06
N ASP A 125 7.75 -15.20 -4.67
CA ASP A 125 9.05 -15.10 -5.31
C ASP A 125 10.18 -14.88 -4.28
N PRO A 126 11.09 -15.85 -4.09
CA PRO A 126 12.19 -15.74 -3.14
C PRO A 126 13.35 -14.86 -3.66
N ALA A 127 13.43 -14.59 -4.97
CA ALA A 127 14.50 -13.79 -5.57
C ALA A 127 14.41 -12.29 -5.22
N LEU A 128 13.32 -11.86 -4.58
CA LEU A 128 13.13 -10.51 -4.06
C LEU A 128 13.32 -10.41 -2.54
N THR A 129 13.68 -11.52 -1.89
CA THR A 129 14.01 -11.63 -0.45
C THR A 129 15.53 -11.55 -0.21
N LEU A 130 16.33 -11.71 -1.27
CA LEU A 130 17.79 -11.71 -1.24
C LEU A 130 18.34 -10.63 -2.17
N ILE A 131 18.49 -9.41 -1.65
CA ILE A 131 19.52 -8.48 -2.13
C ILE A 131 20.19 -7.93 -0.87
N PRO A 132 21.52 -8.09 -0.72
CA PRO A 132 22.26 -7.61 0.45
C PRO A 132 22.17 -6.09 0.65
#